data_AF-A0A7C4DKR6-F1
#
_entry.id   AF-A0A7C4DKR6-F1
#
_cell.length_a   1.000
_cell.length_b   1.000
_cell.length_c   1.000
_cell.angle_alpha   90.00
_cell.angle_beta   90.00
_cell.angle_gamma   90.00
#
_symmetry.space_group_name_H-M   'P 1'
#
loop_
_entity.id
_entity.type
_entity.pdbx_description
1 polymer ?
#
loop_
_entity_poly.entity_id
_entity_poly.type
_entity_poly.pdbx_seq_one_letter_code
_entity_poly.pdbx_strand_id
1 'polypeptide(L)' 'MTKRPEKNTSRRKFLLAAGAGGAAAVAMPQVSRAQTITWKFQSTWPTKDIFHEFAADYAKKVNDMTGGRLRLDLFPAGA' A
#
# COMPACT_ATOMS: atom_id res chain seq x y z
N MET A 1 -24.33 -54.87 -1.53
CA MET A 1 -23.25 -53.95 -1.96
C MET A 1 -23.91 -52.66 -2.49
N THR A 2 -24.17 -51.67 -1.63
CA THR A 2 -24.82 -50.42 -2.02
C THR A 2 -23.77 -49.43 -2.54
N LYS A 3 -23.86 -49.05 -3.83
CA LYS A 3 -22.98 -48.01 -4.42
C LYS A 3 -23.36 -46.64 -3.85
N ARG A 4 -22.38 -45.95 -3.24
CA ARG A 4 -22.52 -44.55 -2.79
C ARG A 4 -22.51 -43.64 -4.03
N PRO A 5 -23.42 -42.67 -4.16
CA PRO A 5 -23.41 -41.79 -5.32
C PRO A 5 -22.16 -40.91 -5.27
N GLU A 6 -21.30 -41.02 -6.28
CA GLU A 6 -20.17 -40.10 -6.44
C GLU A 6 -20.72 -38.69 -6.72
N LYS A 7 -20.46 -37.77 -5.80
CA LYS A 7 -20.76 -36.35 -5.96
C LYS A 7 -19.78 -35.77 -6.99
N ASN A 8 -20.12 -35.89 -8.26
CA ASN A 8 -19.40 -35.28 -9.37
C ASN A 8 -19.50 -33.75 -9.25
N THR A 9 -18.55 -33.14 -8.55
CA THR A 9 -18.42 -31.69 -8.49
C THR A 9 -17.99 -31.22 -9.88
N SER A 10 -18.96 -30.77 -10.67
CA SER A 10 -18.72 -30.29 -12.02
C SER A 10 -17.78 -29.08 -11.96
N ARG A 11 -16.56 -29.24 -12.48
CA ARG A 11 -15.58 -28.15 -12.63
C ARG A 11 -16.19 -26.91 -13.30
N ARG A 12 -17.12 -27.11 -14.24
CA ARG A 12 -17.88 -26.03 -14.89
C ARG A 12 -18.76 -25.25 -13.90
N LYS A 13 -19.47 -25.92 -12.99
CA LYS A 13 -20.27 -25.26 -11.95
C LYS A 13 -19.40 -24.50 -10.95
N PHE A 14 -18.24 -25.06 -10.62
CA PHE A 14 -17.24 -24.37 -9.79
C PHE A 14 -16.73 -23.10 -10.46
N LEU A 15 -16.32 -23.18 -11.73
CA LEU A 15 -15.86 -22.02 -12.50
C LEU A 15 -16.95 -20.95 -12.67
N LEU A 16 -18.21 -21.35 -12.84
CA LEU A 16 -19.34 -20.43 -12.94
C LEU A 16 -19.56 -19.67 -11.63
N ALA A 17 -19.52 -20.38 -10.49
CA ALA A 17 -19.67 -19.79 -9.17
C ALA A 17 -18.46 -18.90 -8.80
N ALA A 18 -17.24 -19.35 -9.11
CA ALA A 18 -16.02 -18.59 -8.91
C ALA A 18 -15.99 -17.32 -9.78
N GLY A 19 -16.43 -17.41 -11.04
CA GLY A 19 -16.54 -16.28 -11.95
C GLY A 19 -17.54 -15.23 -11.47
N ALA A 20 -18.71 -15.66 -10.97
CA ALA A 20 -19.70 -14.74 -10.40
C ALA A 20 -19.17 -14.02 -9.13
N GLY A 21 -18.51 -14.75 -8.22
CA GLY A 21 -17.89 -14.17 -7.02
C GLY A 21 -16.72 -13.22 -7.35
N GLY A 22 -15.88 -13.58 -8.32
CA GLY A 22 -14.77 -12.74 -8.77
C GLY A 22 -15.24 -11.47 -9.47
N ALA A 23 -16.26 -11.57 -10.34
CA ALA A 23 -16.85 -10.40 -10.99
C ALA A 23 -17.46 -9.42 -9.99
N ALA A 24 -18.14 -9.92 -8.95
CA ALA A 24 -18.67 -9.09 -7.88
C ALA A 24 -17.56 -8.39 -7.07
N ALA A 25 -16.45 -9.08 -6.79
CA ALA A 25 -15.30 -8.49 -6.09
C ALA A 25 -14.58 -7.40 -6.91
N VAL A 26 -14.52 -7.54 -8.23
CA VAL A 26 -13.93 -6.53 -9.14
C VAL A 26 -14.87 -5.35 -9.38
N ALA A 27 -16.18 -5.58 -9.34
CA ALA A 27 -17.20 -4.54 -9.53
C ALA A 27 -17.39 -3.63 -8.30
N MET A 28 -16.88 -4.03 -7.12
CA MET A 28 -16.93 -3.19 -5.93
C MET A 28 -15.82 -2.12 -5.96
N PRO A 29 -16.13 -0.84 -5.70
CA PRO A 29 -15.10 0.19 -5.61
C PRO A 29 -14.15 -0.14 -4.46
N GLN A 30 -12.85 -0.26 -4.75
CA GLN A 30 -11.83 -0.35 -3.71
C GLN A 30 -11.68 1.03 -3.05
N VAL A 31 -12.40 1.22 -1.95
CA VAL A 31 -12.34 2.46 -1.16
C VAL A 31 -11.02 2.49 -0.39
N SER A 32 -9.99 3.09 -1.00
CA SER A 32 -8.74 3.40 -0.30
C SER A 32 -8.97 4.51 0.72
N ARG A 33 -8.70 4.21 1.99
CA ARG A 33 -8.62 5.22 3.06
C ARG A 33 -7.18 5.73 3.09
N ALA A 34 -6.94 6.90 2.50
CA ALA A 34 -5.62 7.53 2.56
C ALA A 34 -5.29 7.87 4.02
N GLN A 35 -4.34 7.13 4.61
CA GLN A 35 -3.81 7.49 5.93
C GLN A 35 -2.90 8.71 5.78
N THR A 36 -3.09 9.68 6.67
CA THR A 36 -2.12 10.76 6.84
C THR A 36 -1.08 10.31 7.85
N ILE A 37 0.19 10.25 7.44
CA ILE A 37 1.28 9.82 8.29
C ILE A 37 2.38 10.89 8.32
N THR A 38 2.91 11.16 9.51
CA THR A 38 4.15 11.90 9.68
C THR A 38 5.28 10.91 9.91
N TRP A 39 6.25 10.89 9.01
CA TRP A 39 7.47 10.13 9.15
C TRP A 39 8.60 11.06 9.60
N LYS A 40 9.06 10.85 10.84
CA LYS A 40 10.25 11.51 11.38
C LYS A 40 11.49 10.71 10.98
N PHE A 41 12.43 11.34 10.29
CA PHE A 41 13.64 10.72 9.79
C PHE A 41 14.87 11.50 10.26
N GLN A 42 15.72 10.83 11.04
CA GLN A 42 16.99 11.39 11.47
C GLN A 42 18.08 10.96 10.48
N SER A 43 18.69 11.94 9.83
CA SER A 43 19.82 11.71 8.94
C SER A 43 21.10 11.42 9.72
N THR A 44 22.08 10.81 9.05
CA THR A 44 23.42 10.58 9.59
C THR A 44 24.35 11.76 9.38
N TRP A 45 23.87 12.85 8.77
CA TRP A 45 24.68 13.99 8.36
C TRP A 45 24.41 15.22 9.24
N PRO A 46 25.45 16.01 9.57
CA PRO A 46 25.28 17.31 10.21
C PRO A 46 24.53 18.30 9.30
N THR A 47 23.97 19.37 9.89
CA THR A 47 23.14 20.35 9.16
C THR A 47 23.84 21.04 7.99
N LYS A 48 25.16 21.24 8.06
CA LYS A 48 25.96 21.93 7.02
C LYS A 48 26.56 20.97 5.97
N ASP A 49 26.16 19.71 5.99
CA ASP A 49 26.61 18.72 5.02
C ASP A 49 25.70 18.74 3.78
N ILE A 50 26.29 18.65 2.59
CA ILE A 50 25.56 18.65 1.31
C ILE A 50 24.53 17.51 1.23
N PHE A 51 24.79 16.36 1.87
CA PHE A 51 23.83 15.26 1.90
C PHE A 51 22.62 15.57 2.79
N HIS A 52 22.79 16.37 3.84
CA HIS A 52 21.66 16.84 4.65
C HIS A 52 20.80 17.84 3.87
N GLU A 53 21.44 18.74 3.11
CA GLU A 53 20.74 19.67 2.20
C GLU A 53 19.93 18.90 1.14
N PHE A 54 20.53 17.90 0.48
CA PHE A 54 19.80 17.07 -0.49
C PHE A 54 18.66 16.27 0.15
N ALA A 55 18.85 15.77 1.37
CA ALA A 55 17.78 15.09 2.09
C ALA A 55 16.62 16.06 2.40
N ALA A 56 16.90 17.33 2.70
CA ALA A 56 15.89 18.35 2.95
C ALA A 56 15.09 18.66 1.69
N ASP A 57 15.76 18.79 0.54
CA ASP A 57 15.12 18.96 -0.77
C ASP A 57 14.24 17.76 -1.13
N TYR A 58 14.71 16.54 -0.84
CA TYR A 58 13.92 15.33 -1.02
C TYR A 58 12.68 15.31 -0.13
N ALA A 59 12.82 15.63 1.15
CA ALA A 59 11.70 15.72 2.09
C ALA A 59 10.65 16.73 1.61
N LYS A 60 11.10 17.91 1.15
CA LYS A 60 10.23 18.93 0.56
C LYS A 60 9.49 18.39 -0.66
N LYS A 61 10.19 17.75 -1.60
CA LYS A 61 9.58 17.16 -2.80
C LYS A 61 8.50 16.14 -2.44
N VAL A 62 8.76 15.26 -1.46
CA VAL A 62 7.79 14.27 -0.99
C VAL A 62 6.56 14.94 -0.39
N ASN A 63 6.75 15.97 0.45
CA ASN A 63 5.65 16.70 1.08
C ASN A 63 4.76 17.40 0.04
N ASP A 64 5.39 18.05 -0.93
CA ASP A 64 4.71 18.77 -2.01
C ASP A 64 3.94 17.78 -2.93
N MET A 65 4.57 16.67 -3.33
CA MET A 65 3.94 15.66 -4.20
C MET A 65 2.79 14.90 -3.54
N THR A 66 2.84 14.73 -2.22
CA THR A 66 1.83 13.94 -1.48
C THR A 66 0.67 14.80 -0.99
N GLY A 67 0.75 16.12 -1.17
CA GLY A 67 -0.22 17.08 -0.65
C GLY A 67 -0.31 17.05 0.87
N GLY A 68 0.81 16.76 1.55
CA GLY A 68 0.89 16.64 3.01
C GLY A 68 0.31 15.35 3.61
N ARG A 69 -0.22 14.41 2.81
CA ARG A 69 -0.72 13.11 3.31
C ARG A 69 0.42 12.21 3.80
N LEU A 70 1.59 12.31 3.20
CA LEU A 70 2.83 11.78 3.76
C LEU A 70 3.70 12.98 4.07
N ARG A 71 3.86 13.27 5.36
CA ARG A 71 4.74 14.33 5.82
C ARG A 71 6.07 13.75 6.28
N LEU A 72 7.16 14.17 5.66
CA LEU A 72 8.50 13.76 5.98
C LEU A 72 9.19 14.90 6.76
N ASP A 73 9.53 14.60 8.01
CA ASP A 73 10.22 15.51 8.94
C ASP A 73 11.67 15.06 9.04
N LEU A 74 12.56 15.80 8.41
CA LEU A 74 13.99 15.53 8.44
C LEU A 74 14.65 16.19 9.64
N PHE A 75 15.46 15.42 10.36
CA PHE A 75 16.31 15.87 11.46
C PHE A 75 17.80 15.67 11.11
N PRO A 76 18.69 16.58 11.52
CA PRO A 76 20.12 16.38 11.38
C PRO A 76 20.62 15.30 12.36
N ALA A 77 21.86 14.86 12.18
CA ALA A 77 22.48 13.94 13.11
C ALA A 77 22.50 14.49 14.55
N GLY A 78 21.92 13.73 15.50
CA GLY A 78 21.97 14.04 16.93
C GLY A 78 20.89 15.01 17.46
N ALA A 79 19.83 15.28 16.68
CA ALA A 79 18.69 16.11 17.07
C ALA A 79 17.55 15.33 17.74
#